data_AF-A0A260R586-F1
#
_entry.id   AF-A0A260R586-F1
#
_cell.length_a   1.000
_cell.length_b   1.000
_cell.length_c   1.000
_cell.angle_alpha   90.00
_cell.angle_beta   90.00
_cell.angle_gamma   90.00
#
_symmetry.space_group_name_H-M   'P 1'
#
loop_
_entity.id
_entity.type
_entity.pdbx_description
1 polymer ?
#
loop_
_entity_poly.entity_id
_entity_poly.type
_entity_poly.pdbx_seq_one_letter_code
_entity_poly.pdbx_strand_id
1 'polypeptide(L)'
;MIAGCSSTTEGEASPRVETSTTVATPTTPWDPCTIPDEAIERAGLNVETKESGIFGRDQNGFKICGWESQPSDSKYYFSIFVGLEGIDYIDDTSKFDRLQSVRVGTRDATQYQQLGADASLNCGAAFTAGAELIMTTLNTSALVDLVPYDPCTELSELTASLDSELPN
;
A
#
# COMPACT_ATOMS: atom_id res chain seq x y z
N MET A 1 -40.85 54.80 40.05
CA MET A 1 -42.01 54.03 40.59
C MET A 1 -42.17 52.77 39.74
N ILE A 2 -42.63 51.70 40.38
CA ILE A 2 -42.44 50.27 40.05
C ILE A 2 -43.40 49.77 38.94
N ALA A 3 -42.91 48.87 38.07
CA ALA A 3 -43.57 47.66 37.52
C ALA A 3 -42.49 46.90 36.71
N GLY A 4 -42.14 45.63 36.86
CA GLY A 4 -42.84 44.46 37.42
C GLY A 4 -43.43 43.60 36.29
N CYS A 5 -42.71 42.58 35.81
CA CYS A 5 -43.20 41.18 35.69
C CYS A 5 -42.28 40.26 34.86
N SER A 6 -42.18 39.04 35.38
CA SER A 6 -41.32 37.90 35.05
C SER A 6 -41.69 37.17 33.75
N SER A 7 -40.71 36.49 33.14
CA SER A 7 -40.90 35.09 32.69
C SER A 7 -39.56 34.36 32.64
N THR A 8 -39.46 33.29 33.43
CA THR A 8 -38.40 32.29 33.40
C THR A 8 -38.59 31.42 32.17
N THR A 9 -37.53 31.20 31.39
CA THR A 9 -37.37 29.99 30.59
C THR A 9 -35.93 29.54 30.79
N GLU A 10 -35.81 28.36 31.39
CA GLU A 10 -34.59 27.59 31.48
C GLU A 10 -34.05 27.34 30.07
N GLY A 11 -32.90 27.94 29.78
CA GLY A 11 -32.10 27.66 28.60
C GLY A 11 -30.73 27.24 29.09
N GLU A 12 -30.62 25.96 29.42
CA GLU A 12 -29.38 25.28 29.76
C GLU A 12 -28.29 25.66 28.76
N ALA A 13 -27.22 26.31 29.25
CA ALA A 13 -26.02 26.53 28.46
C ALA A 13 -25.37 25.17 28.22
N SER A 14 -25.79 24.49 27.15
CA SER A 14 -25.18 23.26 26.69
C SER A 14 -23.72 23.57 26.38
N PRO A 15 -22.74 22.89 27.03
CA PRO A 15 -21.36 23.03 26.63
C PRO A 15 -21.29 22.52 25.20
N ARG A 16 -20.91 23.40 24.26
CA ARG A 16 -20.49 22.99 22.93
C ARG A 16 -19.27 22.11 23.14
N VAL A 17 -19.49 20.80 23.18
CA VAL A 17 -18.42 19.83 23.07
C VAL A 17 -17.85 20.07 21.68
N GLU A 18 -16.76 20.83 21.63
CA GLU A 18 -15.83 20.71 20.51
C GLU A 18 -15.27 19.30 20.62
N THR A 19 -15.97 18.35 20.02
CA THR A 19 -15.41 17.05 19.71
C THR A 19 -14.35 17.34 18.66
N SER A 20 -13.17 17.72 19.13
CA SER A 20 -11.93 17.56 18.39
C SER A 20 -11.81 16.06 18.17
N THR A 21 -12.40 15.59 17.08
CA THR A 21 -12.18 14.25 16.57
C THR A 21 -10.75 14.24 16.03
N THR A 22 -9.76 14.20 16.92
CA THR A 22 -8.45 13.68 16.59
C THR A 22 -8.70 12.24 16.16
N VAL A 23 -8.80 12.03 14.85
CA VAL A 23 -8.68 10.70 14.25
C VAL A 23 -7.36 10.17 14.76
N ALA A 24 -7.41 9.18 15.64
CA ALA A 24 -6.19 8.54 16.11
C ALA A 24 -5.49 7.95 14.89
N THR A 25 -4.29 8.43 14.58
CA THR A 25 -3.45 7.81 13.55
C THR A 25 -3.31 6.33 13.89
N PRO A 26 -3.57 5.40 12.95
CA PRO A 26 -3.41 3.99 13.22
C PRO A 26 -1.99 3.73 13.73
N THR A 27 -1.89 3.01 14.85
CA THR A 27 -0.60 2.69 15.47
C THR A 27 0.06 1.47 14.84
N THR A 28 -0.62 0.82 13.89
CA THR A 28 -0.13 -0.35 13.16
C THR A 28 -0.59 -0.23 11.71
N PRO A 29 0.30 -0.41 10.71
CA PRO A 29 -0.09 -0.42 9.32
C PRO A 29 -1.07 -1.56 9.01
N TRP A 30 -1.92 -1.36 8.00
CA TRP A 30 -2.78 -2.37 7.42
C TRP A 30 -1.96 -3.60 6.98
N ASP A 31 -2.54 -4.79 7.18
CA ASP A 31 -1.86 -6.05 6.89
C ASP A 31 -2.25 -6.56 5.50
N PRO A 32 -1.34 -6.54 4.50
CA PRO A 32 -1.63 -6.98 3.14
C PRO A 32 -1.91 -8.49 3.05
N CYS A 33 -1.56 -9.30 4.06
CA CYS A 33 -1.93 -10.72 4.06
C CYS A 33 -3.42 -10.97 4.28
N THR A 34 -4.18 -9.93 4.65
CA THR A 34 -5.63 -9.99 4.83
C THR A 34 -6.42 -9.88 3.52
N ILE A 35 -5.75 -9.62 2.37
CA ILE A 35 -6.40 -9.64 1.05
C ILE A 35 -7.03 -11.03 0.83
N PRO A 36 -8.31 -11.11 0.38
CA PRO A 36 -8.98 -12.36 0.12
C PRO A 36 -8.26 -13.21 -0.93
N ASP A 37 -8.16 -14.52 -0.68
CA ASP A 37 -7.52 -15.46 -1.60
C ASP A 37 -8.16 -15.43 -3.00
N GLU A 38 -9.48 -15.27 -3.09
CA GLU A 38 -10.20 -15.12 -4.36
C GLU A 38 -9.77 -13.88 -5.17
N ALA A 39 -9.32 -12.81 -4.51
CA ALA A 39 -8.79 -11.63 -5.18
C ALA A 39 -7.37 -11.87 -5.69
N ILE A 40 -6.53 -12.52 -4.89
CA ILE A 40 -5.17 -12.93 -5.26
C ILE A 40 -5.20 -13.90 -6.47
N GLU A 41 -6.06 -14.91 -6.47
CA GLU A 41 -6.20 -15.85 -7.59
C GLU A 41 -6.69 -15.15 -8.87
N ARG A 42 -7.68 -14.26 -8.74
CA ARG A 42 -8.20 -13.48 -9.86
C ARG A 42 -7.15 -12.56 -10.47
N ALA A 43 -6.22 -12.09 -9.64
CA ALA A 43 -5.07 -11.30 -10.05
C ALA A 43 -3.97 -12.14 -10.72
N GLY A 44 -4.13 -13.47 -10.82
CA GLY A 44 -3.17 -14.37 -11.48
C GLY A 44 -2.05 -14.88 -10.58
N LEU A 45 -2.16 -14.66 -9.27
CA LEU A 45 -1.18 -15.10 -8.27
C LEU A 45 -1.57 -16.45 -7.66
N ASN A 46 -0.60 -17.14 -7.07
CA ASN A 46 -0.79 -18.42 -6.40
C ASN A 46 -0.95 -18.24 -4.88
N VAL A 47 -2.18 -18.41 -4.38
CA VAL A 47 -2.50 -18.28 -2.95
C VAL A 47 -1.76 -19.27 -2.05
N GLU A 48 -1.40 -20.45 -2.56
CA GLU A 48 -0.64 -21.45 -1.79
C GLU A 48 0.79 -21.00 -1.49
N THR A 49 1.29 -19.99 -2.22
CA THR A 49 2.63 -19.43 -2.03
C THR A 49 2.64 -18.17 -1.15
N LYS A 50 1.50 -17.84 -0.52
CA LYS A 50 1.39 -16.71 0.40
C LYS A 50 2.48 -16.76 1.46
N GLU A 51 3.22 -15.68 1.59
CA GLU A 51 4.27 -15.53 2.58
C GLU A 51 4.16 -14.17 3.27
N SER A 52 4.25 -14.16 4.59
CA SER A 52 4.37 -12.92 5.37
C SER A 52 5.84 -12.56 5.60
N GLY A 53 6.14 -11.26 5.51
CA GLY A 53 7.52 -10.78 5.57
C GLY A 53 8.30 -11.06 4.27
N ILE A 54 9.62 -10.89 4.34
CA ILE A 54 10.54 -11.35 3.30
C ILE A 54 11.38 -12.48 3.90
N PHE A 55 11.24 -13.70 3.39
CA PHE A 55 11.82 -14.91 3.99
C PHE A 55 11.39 -15.10 5.46
N GLY A 56 10.13 -14.77 5.77
CA GLY A 56 9.58 -14.80 7.13
C GLY A 56 10.22 -13.81 8.11
N ARG A 57 10.81 -12.72 7.62
CA ARG A 57 11.43 -11.66 8.44
C ARG A 57 10.66 -10.35 8.28
N ASP A 58 10.33 -9.72 9.41
CA ASP A 58 9.85 -8.34 9.44
C ASP A 58 10.94 -7.40 8.89
N GLN A 59 10.56 -6.47 8.02
CA GLN A 59 11.47 -5.44 7.50
C GLN A 59 11.06 -4.10 8.09
N ASN A 60 11.82 -3.61 9.07
CA ASN A 60 11.78 -2.21 9.50
C ASN A 60 10.37 -1.64 9.82
N GLY A 61 9.48 -2.45 10.42
CA GLY A 61 8.14 -2.00 10.80
C GLY A 61 7.09 -2.04 9.67
N PHE A 62 7.45 -2.51 8.48
CA PHE A 62 6.49 -2.77 7.41
C PHE A 62 5.75 -4.09 7.63
N LYS A 63 4.45 -4.07 7.37
CA LYS A 63 3.66 -5.27 7.11
C LYS A 63 3.86 -5.70 5.66
N ILE A 64 4.14 -6.97 5.44
CA ILE A 64 4.53 -7.46 4.12
C ILE A 64 3.80 -8.76 3.83
N CYS A 65 3.27 -8.86 2.63
CA CYS A 65 2.79 -10.11 2.08
C CYS A 65 3.22 -10.27 0.63
N GLY A 66 3.57 -11.50 0.24
CA GLY A 66 3.97 -11.82 -1.12
C GLY A 66 3.44 -13.15 -1.60
N TRP A 67 3.45 -13.32 -2.93
CA TRP A 67 2.97 -14.49 -3.65
C TRP A 67 3.80 -14.70 -4.92
N GLU A 68 4.01 -15.95 -5.31
CA GLU A 68 4.43 -16.28 -6.68
C GLU A 68 3.26 -16.06 -7.66
N SER A 69 3.59 -15.74 -8.90
CA SER A 69 2.66 -15.89 -10.02
C SER A 69 2.17 -17.35 -10.10
N GLN A 70 0.97 -17.57 -10.64
CA GLN A 70 0.55 -18.93 -11.01
C GLN A 70 1.58 -19.59 -11.96
N PRO A 71 1.65 -20.94 -11.99
CA PRO A 71 2.61 -21.65 -12.83
C PRO A 71 2.58 -21.15 -14.28
N SER A 72 3.70 -20.58 -14.73
CA SER A 72 3.93 -20.09 -16.08
C SER A 72 5.39 -20.35 -16.46
N ASP A 73 5.72 -20.19 -17.74
CA ASP A 73 7.10 -20.28 -18.23
C ASP A 73 8.02 -19.17 -17.66
N SER A 74 7.47 -18.19 -16.94
CA SER A 74 8.20 -17.01 -16.45
C SER A 74 7.69 -16.58 -15.08
N LYS A 75 8.02 -17.36 -14.05
CA LYS A 75 7.65 -17.10 -12.67
C LYS A 75 8.20 -15.76 -12.15
N TYR A 76 7.35 -14.99 -11.49
CA TYR A 76 7.76 -13.83 -10.70
C TYR A 76 7.20 -13.91 -9.29
N TYR A 77 7.76 -13.10 -8.40
CA TYR A 77 7.29 -12.90 -7.04
C TYR A 77 6.78 -11.47 -6.88
N PHE A 78 5.51 -11.35 -6.51
CA PHE A 78 4.86 -10.09 -6.20
C PHE A 78 4.81 -9.89 -4.68
N SER A 79 5.03 -8.67 -4.21
CA SER A 79 4.94 -8.34 -2.79
C SER A 79 4.33 -6.96 -2.58
N ILE A 80 3.59 -6.84 -1.47
CA ILE A 80 3.04 -5.57 -0.98
C ILE A 80 3.67 -5.30 0.38
N PHE A 81 4.25 -4.11 0.53
CA PHE A 81 4.81 -3.57 1.77
C PHE A 81 3.93 -2.41 2.21
N VAL A 82 3.56 -2.38 3.49
CA VAL A 82 2.71 -1.35 4.08
C VAL A 82 3.36 -0.84 5.36
N GLY A 83 3.63 0.45 5.42
CA GLY A 83 4.30 1.10 6.54
C GLY A 83 3.64 2.43 6.90
N LEU A 84 3.97 2.96 8.08
CA LEU A 84 3.55 4.30 8.52
C LEU A 84 4.63 5.33 8.14
N GLU A 85 4.88 5.45 6.84
CA GLU A 85 5.89 6.33 6.25
C GLU A 85 5.24 7.25 5.21
N GLY A 86 5.95 8.32 4.82
CA GLY A 86 5.53 9.18 3.71
C GLY A 86 6.02 8.68 2.35
N ILE A 87 5.50 9.25 1.27
CA ILE A 87 5.98 8.96 -0.09
C ILE A 87 7.45 9.34 -0.30
N ASP A 88 8.00 10.24 0.51
CA ASP A 88 9.41 10.63 0.51
C ASP A 88 10.34 9.50 0.98
N TYR A 89 9.82 8.42 1.57
CA TYR A 89 10.62 7.23 1.91
C TYR A 89 11.38 6.66 0.70
N ILE A 90 10.80 6.75 -0.51
CA ILE A 90 11.44 6.27 -1.74
C ILE A 90 12.46 7.26 -2.33
N ASP A 91 12.64 8.45 -1.74
CA ASP A 91 13.68 9.40 -2.16
C ASP A 91 15.08 9.03 -1.62
N ASP A 92 15.17 7.99 -0.79
CA ASP A 92 16.44 7.45 -0.29
C ASP A 92 17.24 6.81 -1.44
N THR A 93 18.10 7.63 -2.06
CA THR A 93 18.98 7.24 -3.18
C THR A 93 19.98 6.12 -2.84
N SER A 94 20.12 5.74 -1.57
CA SER A 94 20.90 4.57 -1.18
C SER A 94 20.13 3.25 -1.32
N LYS A 95 18.82 3.31 -1.53
CA LYS A 95 17.91 2.15 -1.63
C LYS A 95 17.12 2.10 -2.92
N PHE A 96 16.79 3.26 -3.50
CA PHE A 96 15.91 3.36 -4.66
C PHE A 96 16.52 4.26 -5.72
N ASP A 97 16.24 3.96 -6.98
CA ASP A 97 16.57 4.81 -8.11
C ASP A 97 15.42 4.85 -9.14
N ARG A 98 15.64 5.64 -10.21
CA ARG A 98 14.75 5.70 -11.39
C ARG A 98 13.29 6.04 -11.05
N LEU A 99 13.12 6.98 -10.12
CA LEU A 99 11.81 7.48 -9.73
C LEU A 99 11.07 8.10 -10.92
N GLN A 100 9.84 7.66 -11.16
CA GLN A 100 9.00 8.19 -12.22
C GLN A 100 7.54 8.26 -11.75
N SER A 101 6.91 9.42 -11.88
CA SER A 101 5.47 9.55 -11.64
C SER A 101 4.68 8.75 -12.67
N VAL A 102 3.77 7.91 -12.18
CA VAL A 102 2.91 7.03 -12.98
C VAL A 102 1.50 7.00 -12.39
N ARG A 103 0.60 6.33 -13.09
CA ARG A 103 -0.75 6.04 -12.60
C ARG A 103 -0.96 4.54 -12.60
N VAL A 104 -1.34 3.99 -11.45
CA VAL A 104 -1.58 2.55 -11.26
C VAL A 104 -3.03 2.39 -10.83
N GLY A 105 -3.87 1.84 -11.71
CA GLY A 105 -5.32 1.81 -11.51
C GLY A 105 -5.88 3.21 -11.30
N THR A 106 -6.48 3.46 -10.14
CA THR A 106 -7.03 4.77 -9.77
C THR A 106 -6.09 5.65 -8.94
N ARG A 107 -4.85 5.20 -8.72
CA ARG A 107 -3.90 5.83 -7.79
C ARG A 107 -2.79 6.57 -8.51
N ASP A 108 -2.48 7.77 -8.01
CA ASP A 108 -1.25 8.46 -8.38
C ASP A 108 -0.11 7.81 -7.61
N ALA A 109 0.89 7.33 -8.35
CA ALA A 109 1.97 6.53 -7.79
C ALA A 109 3.32 6.99 -8.34
N THR A 110 4.38 6.59 -7.67
CA THR A 110 5.75 6.75 -8.14
C THR A 110 6.33 5.37 -8.36
N GLN A 111 6.66 5.07 -9.61
CA GLN A 111 7.45 3.91 -9.99
C GLN A 111 8.89 4.13 -9.54
N TYR A 112 9.55 3.07 -9.09
CA TYR A 112 10.95 3.06 -8.69
C TYR A 112 11.60 1.72 -9.01
N GLN A 113 12.92 1.66 -8.93
CA GLN A 113 13.67 0.41 -8.92
C GLN A 113 14.47 0.30 -7.63
N GLN A 114 14.65 -0.93 -7.13
CA GLN A 114 15.55 -1.16 -6.01
C GLN A 114 17.00 -0.99 -6.48
N LEU A 115 17.79 -0.23 -5.73
CA LEU A 115 19.18 0.05 -6.09
C LEU A 115 19.97 -1.27 -6.18
N GLY A 116 20.64 -1.48 -7.31
CA GLY A 116 21.42 -2.67 -7.57
C GLY A 116 20.61 -3.87 -8.11
N ALA A 117 19.29 -3.74 -8.22
CA ALA A 117 18.48 -4.71 -8.95
C ALA A 117 18.64 -4.52 -10.47
N ASP A 118 18.49 -5.62 -11.22
CA ASP A 118 18.38 -5.54 -12.67
C ASP A 118 16.99 -5.02 -13.03
N ALA A 119 16.94 -3.88 -13.70
CA ALA A 119 15.74 -3.23 -14.20
C ALA A 119 14.84 -4.13 -15.08
N SER A 120 15.44 -5.12 -15.74
CA SER A 120 14.70 -6.08 -16.57
C SER A 120 14.02 -7.18 -15.75
N LEU A 121 14.36 -7.30 -14.46
CA LEU A 121 13.87 -8.33 -13.55
C LEU A 121 13.13 -7.75 -12.33
N ASN A 122 13.17 -6.43 -12.13
CA ASN A 122 12.61 -5.78 -10.96
C ASN A 122 11.81 -4.54 -11.35
N CYS A 123 10.67 -4.36 -10.68
CA CYS A 123 10.01 -3.07 -10.62
C CYS A 123 9.35 -2.85 -9.25
N GLY A 124 9.23 -1.59 -8.86
CA GLY A 124 8.43 -1.17 -7.72
C GLY A 124 7.51 0.01 -8.06
N ALA A 125 6.41 0.11 -7.34
CA ALA A 125 5.52 1.27 -7.36
C ALA A 125 5.14 1.63 -5.92
N ALA A 126 5.07 2.92 -5.61
CA ALA A 126 4.72 3.42 -4.29
C ALA A 126 3.60 4.47 -4.38
N PHE A 127 2.67 4.42 -3.45
CA PHE A 127 1.60 5.41 -3.28
C PHE A 127 1.17 5.45 -1.82
N THR A 128 0.43 6.49 -1.44
CA THR A 128 -0.05 6.65 -0.07
C THR A 128 -1.56 6.44 0.03
N ALA A 129 -2.00 5.83 1.12
CA ALA A 129 -3.40 5.72 1.53
C ALA A 129 -3.53 6.28 2.96
N GLY A 130 -4.07 7.49 3.09
CA GLY A 130 -4.05 8.22 4.36
C GLY A 130 -2.62 8.44 4.89
N ALA A 131 -2.29 7.82 6.03
CA ALA A 131 -0.98 7.88 6.67
C ALA A 131 -0.06 6.70 6.31
N GLU A 132 -0.53 5.80 5.45
CA GLU A 132 0.19 4.57 5.09
C GLU A 132 0.90 4.74 3.76
N LEU A 133 2.17 4.34 3.73
CA LEU A 133 2.91 4.11 2.50
C LEU A 133 2.66 2.67 2.06
N ILE A 134 2.16 2.51 0.85
CA ILE A 134 1.99 1.21 0.20
C ILE A 134 3.01 1.13 -0.94
N MET A 135 3.84 0.10 -0.90
CA MET A 135 4.80 -0.21 -1.96
C MET A 135 4.51 -1.59 -2.52
N THR A 136 4.30 -1.70 -3.82
CA THR A 136 4.22 -2.98 -4.52
C THR A 136 5.52 -3.23 -5.26
N THR A 137 5.95 -4.49 -5.30
CA THR A 137 7.17 -4.90 -6.03
C THR A 137 6.92 -6.17 -6.81
N LEU A 138 7.53 -6.27 -7.99
CA LEU A 138 7.60 -7.50 -8.77
C LEU A 138 9.07 -7.84 -8.98
N ASN A 139 9.45 -9.07 -8.67
CA ASN A 139 10.79 -9.59 -8.80
C ASN A 139 10.77 -10.90 -9.59
N THR A 140 11.51 -10.94 -10.69
CA THR A 140 11.72 -12.14 -11.50
C THR A 140 13.06 -12.75 -11.14
N SER A 141 13.12 -14.08 -11.04
CA SER A 141 14.39 -14.77 -10.76
C SER A 141 15.37 -14.55 -11.92
N ALA A 142 16.62 -14.21 -11.59
CA ALA A 142 17.71 -14.08 -12.57
C ALA A 142 18.08 -15.40 -13.27
N LEU A 143 17.54 -16.53 -12.82
CA LEU A 143 17.70 -17.84 -13.47
C LEU A 143 16.67 -18.07 -14.59
N VAL A 144 15.75 -17.13 -14.82
CA VAL A 144 14.81 -17.18 -15.94
C VAL A 144 15.51 -16.63 -17.18
N ASP A 145 15.80 -17.51 -18.14
CA ASP A 145 16.58 -17.19 -19.36
C ASP A 145 15.90 -16.15 -20.27
N LEU A 146 14.56 -16.02 -20.18
CA LEU A 146 13.79 -15.03 -20.92
C LEU A 146 12.64 -14.52 -20.08
N VAL A 147 12.60 -13.21 -19.83
CA VAL A 147 11.43 -12.53 -19.27
C VAL A 147 10.63 -11.96 -20.45
N PRO A 148 9.47 -12.56 -20.82
CA PRO A 148 8.71 -12.16 -22.00
C PRO A 148 7.85 -10.90 -21.75
N TYR A 149 7.97 -10.28 -20.57
CA TYR A 149 7.19 -9.13 -20.13
C TYR A 149 8.09 -8.01 -19.60
N ASP A 150 7.55 -6.79 -19.59
CA ASP A 150 8.15 -5.68 -18.86
C ASP A 150 7.67 -5.74 -17.40
N PRO A 151 8.58 -5.82 -16.40
CA PRO A 151 8.19 -6.03 -15.01
C PRO A 151 7.38 -4.87 -14.43
N CYS A 152 7.53 -3.64 -14.94
CA CYS A 152 6.76 -2.49 -14.48
C CYS A 152 5.34 -2.46 -15.05
N THR A 153 5.18 -2.88 -16.29
CA THR A 153 3.87 -3.07 -16.92
C THR A 153 3.07 -4.13 -16.16
N GLU A 154 3.67 -5.30 -15.95
CA GLU A 154 3.05 -6.41 -15.19
C GLU A 154 2.70 -5.98 -13.76
N LEU A 155 3.63 -5.31 -13.06
CA LEU A 155 3.38 -4.79 -11.72
C LEU A 155 2.19 -3.82 -11.68
N SER A 156 2.09 -2.94 -12.68
CA SER A 156 1.05 -1.92 -12.74
C SER A 156 -0.32 -2.54 -13.00
N GLU A 157 -0.41 -3.49 -13.92
CA GLU A 157 -1.65 -4.24 -14.21
C GLU A 157 -2.09 -5.06 -13.00
N LEU A 158 -1.15 -5.76 -12.37
CA LEU A 158 -1.40 -6.57 -11.20
C LEU A 158 -1.88 -5.72 -10.01
N THR A 159 -1.18 -4.62 -9.71
CA THR A 159 -1.56 -3.71 -8.63
C THR A 159 -2.92 -3.07 -8.91
N ALA A 160 -3.20 -2.70 -10.16
CA ALA A 160 -4.51 -2.17 -10.55
C ALA A 160 -5.64 -3.20 -10.40
N SER A 161 -5.37 -4.48 -10.62
CA SER A 161 -6.35 -5.56 -10.43
C SER A 161 -6.75 -5.76 -8.96
N LEU A 162 -5.84 -5.40 -8.03
CA LEU A 162 -6.04 -5.49 -6.58
C LEU A 162 -6.52 -4.17 -5.96
N ASP A 163 -6.74 -3.11 -6.76
CA ASP A 163 -7.01 -1.75 -6.29
C ASP A 163 -8.17 -1.66 -5.28
N SER A 164 -9.21 -2.49 -5.47
CA SER A 164 -10.39 -2.56 -4.59
C SER A 164 -10.11 -3.14 -3.21
N GLU A 165 -9.03 -3.91 -3.07
CA GLU A 165 -8.63 -4.56 -1.82
C GLU A 165 -7.63 -3.73 -1.02
N LEU A 166 -7.10 -2.66 -1.64
CA LEU A 166 -6.08 -1.81 -1.04
C LEU A 166 -6.72 -0.65 -0.25
N PRO A 167 -6.10 -0.21 0.86
CA PRO A 167 -6.55 0.97 1.61
C PRO A 167 -6.67 2.22 0.72
N ASN A 168 -7.61 3.12 1.03
CA ASN A 168 -7.84 4.38 0.28
C ASN A 168 -7.12 5.59 0.88
#